data_AF-A0A8C3K111-F1
#
_entry.id   AF-A0A8C3K111-F1
#
_cell.length_a   1.000
_cell.length_b   1.000
_cell.length_c   1.000
_cell.angle_alpha   90.00
_cell.angle_beta   90.00
_cell.angle_gamma   90.00
#
_symmetry.space_group_name_H-M   'P 1'
#
loop_
_entity.id
_entity.type
_entity.pdbx_description
1 polymer ?
#
loop_
_entity_poly.entity_id
_entity_poly.type
_entity_poly.pdbx_seq_one_letter_code
_entity_poly.pdbx_strand_id
1 'polypeptide(L)'
;MARPTIIPTSVRATAPEAFMVLHLRMRVVEEQTNTLVRDLEALGVDRQSLDHFHSKTSETPASHPAISPVQARVAFVGENTLWRNCETLVNRMCRLESVVQTLKLNIFRLQTEKEMNPKHAAQLEQRLNAIHEEHLQEMKIVQQEAMKLRQHLSDMKEAEEKAKEEVQRLSTALEITTASKVQKFMVFL
;
A
#
# COMPACT_ATOMS: atom_id res chain seq x y z
N MET A 1 -23.53 -34.14 17.91
CA MET A 1 -24.22 -34.60 16.68
C MET A 1 -23.21 -34.66 15.55
N ALA A 2 -22.65 -35.83 15.26
CA ALA A 2 -21.70 -36.00 14.16
C ALA A 2 -22.47 -36.01 12.82
N ARG A 3 -22.13 -35.10 11.91
CA ARG A 3 -22.71 -35.10 10.54
C ARG A 3 -22.29 -36.39 9.84
N PRO A 4 -23.20 -37.08 9.11
CA PRO A 4 -22.84 -38.25 8.32
C PRO A 4 -21.80 -37.87 7.26
N THR A 5 -20.71 -38.62 7.21
CA THR A 5 -19.72 -38.53 6.14
C THR A 5 -20.41 -38.90 4.82
N ILE A 6 -20.51 -37.95 3.90
CA ILE A 6 -21.04 -38.19 2.55
C ILE A 6 -20.04 -39.10 1.85
N ILE A 7 -20.41 -40.38 1.69
CA ILE A 7 -19.63 -41.34 0.92
C ILE A 7 -19.72 -40.91 -0.55
N PRO A 8 -18.59 -40.74 -1.27
CA PRO A 8 -18.63 -40.42 -2.69
C PRO A 8 -19.39 -41.51 -3.42
N THR A 9 -20.54 -41.18 -3.98
CA THR A 9 -21.25 -42.06 -4.91
C THR A 9 -20.29 -42.33 -6.06
N SER A 10 -19.74 -43.55 -6.14
CA SER A 10 -18.91 -43.95 -7.28
C SER A 10 -19.82 -44.11 -8.49
N VAL A 11 -20.14 -42.99 -9.12
CA VAL A 11 -20.70 -42.98 -10.46
C VAL A 11 -19.63 -43.62 -11.32
N ARG A 12 -19.85 -44.86 -11.71
CA ARG A 12 -19.01 -45.60 -12.63
C ARG A 12 -19.18 -44.93 -14.00
N ALA A 13 -18.61 -43.74 -14.15
CA ALA A 13 -18.62 -42.99 -15.39
C ALA A 13 -17.99 -43.90 -16.44
N THR A 14 -18.77 -44.30 -17.44
CA THR A 14 -18.19 -44.94 -18.60
C THR A 14 -17.26 -43.93 -19.28
N ALA A 15 -16.24 -44.42 -19.99
CA ALA A 15 -15.22 -43.56 -20.60
C ALA A 15 -15.81 -42.33 -21.34
N PRO A 16 -16.93 -42.41 -22.10
CA PRO A 16 -17.52 -41.27 -22.81
C PRO A 16 -17.95 -40.09 -21.91
N GLU A 17 -18.54 -40.37 -20.74
CA GLU A 17 -19.07 -39.35 -19.84
C GLU A 17 -17.94 -38.58 -19.14
N ALA A 18 -16.84 -39.26 -18.80
CA ALA A 18 -15.64 -38.61 -18.26
C ALA A 18 -15.01 -37.62 -19.25
N PHE A 19 -15.01 -37.95 -20.55
CA PHE A 19 -14.56 -37.02 -21.59
C PHE A 19 -15.44 -35.79 -21.73
N MET A 20 -16.77 -35.95 -21.63
CA MET A 20 -17.68 -34.81 -21.66
C MET A 20 -17.41 -33.85 -20.50
N VAL A 21 -17.20 -34.37 -19.29
CA VAL A 21 -16.87 -33.56 -18.12
C VAL A 21 -15.52 -32.85 -18.30
N LEU A 22 -14.51 -33.57 -18.79
CA LEU A 22 -13.18 -32.99 -19.04
C LEU A 22 -13.24 -31.86 -20.07
N HIS A 23 -13.94 -32.08 -21.18
CA HIS A 23 -14.15 -31.07 -22.21
C HIS A 23 -14.89 -29.83 -21.66
N LEU A 24 -15.91 -30.03 -20.82
CA LEU A 24 -16.60 -28.91 -20.16
C LEU A 24 -15.65 -28.13 -19.25
N ARG A 25 -14.83 -28.81 -18.43
CA ARG A 25 -13.83 -28.16 -17.56
C ARG A 25 -12.80 -27.37 -18.35
N MET A 26 -12.33 -27.91 -19.48
CA MET A 26 -11.43 -27.20 -20.40
C MET A 26 -12.05 -25.90 -20.90
N ARG A 27 -13.31 -25.93 -21.38
CA ARG A 27 -14.02 -24.73 -21.84
C ARG A 27 -14.19 -23.70 -20.71
N VAL A 28 -14.52 -24.14 -19.50
CA VAL A 28 -14.66 -23.23 -18.35
C VAL A 28 -13.32 -22.56 -18.04
N VAL A 29 -12.22 -23.30 -18.05
CA VAL A 29 -10.89 -22.71 -17.81
C VAL A 29 -10.48 -21.75 -18.92
N GLU A 30 -10.78 -22.06 -20.17
CA GLU A 30 -10.54 -21.15 -21.29
C GLU A 30 -11.28 -19.82 -21.09
N GLU A 31 -12.58 -19.87 -20.79
CA GLU A 31 -13.39 -18.68 -20.51
C GLU A 31 -12.88 -17.89 -19.29
N GLN A 32 -12.53 -18.59 -18.21
CA GLN A 32 -11.96 -17.97 -17.02
C GLN A 32 -10.59 -17.33 -17.30
N THR A 33 -9.79 -17.94 -18.17
CA THR A 33 -8.49 -17.40 -18.58
C THR A 33 -8.71 -16.14 -19.41
N ASN A 34 -9.66 -16.13 -20.35
CA ASN A 34 -10.02 -14.94 -21.12
C ASN A 34 -10.50 -13.79 -20.21
N THR A 35 -11.29 -14.11 -19.18
CA THR A 35 -11.71 -13.13 -18.17
C THR A 35 -10.51 -12.57 -17.42
N LEU A 36 -9.58 -13.42 -16.97
CA LEU A 36 -8.34 -12.99 -16.30
C LEU A 36 -7.50 -12.07 -17.19
N VAL A 37 -7.42 -12.34 -18.49
CA VAL A 37 -6.72 -11.45 -19.43
C VAL A 37 -7.35 -10.05 -19.45
N ARG A 38 -8.69 -9.97 -19.51
CA ARG A 38 -9.40 -8.69 -19.44
C ARG A 38 -9.15 -7.96 -18.11
N ASP A 39 -9.11 -8.69 -17.00
CA ASP A 39 -8.83 -8.12 -15.68
C ASP A 39 -7.40 -7.56 -15.60
N LEU A 40 -6.43 -8.24 -16.22
CA LEU A 40 -5.05 -7.76 -16.34
C LEU A 40 -4.95 -6.52 -17.25
N GLU A 41 -5.69 -6.48 -18.36
CA GLU A 41 -5.80 -5.29 -19.22
C GLU A 41 -6.34 -4.09 -18.42
N ALA A 42 -7.37 -4.29 -17.58
CA ALA A 42 -7.91 -3.25 -16.69
C ALA A 42 -6.91 -2.78 -15.61
N LEU A 43 -5.96 -3.65 -15.24
CA LEU A 43 -4.84 -3.31 -14.37
C LEU A 43 -3.69 -2.58 -15.11
N GLY A 44 -3.76 -2.47 -16.45
CA GLY A 44 -2.79 -1.75 -17.28
C GLY A 44 -1.73 -2.64 -17.93
N VAL A 45 -1.92 -3.97 -17.95
CA VAL A 45 -1.05 -4.88 -18.69
C VAL A 45 -1.41 -4.83 -20.17
N ASP A 46 -0.44 -4.54 -21.03
CA ASP A 46 -0.67 -4.51 -22.48
C ASP A 46 -0.90 -5.91 -23.06
N ARG A 47 -1.85 -6.00 -23.99
CA ARG A 47 -2.26 -7.25 -24.64
C ARG A 47 -1.17 -7.82 -25.54
N GLN A 48 -0.38 -6.97 -26.21
CA GLN A 48 0.70 -7.42 -27.09
C GLN A 48 1.85 -8.05 -26.30
N SER A 49 2.08 -7.60 -25.06
CA SER A 49 3.00 -8.25 -24.12
C SER A 49 2.54 -9.65 -23.73
N LEU A 50 1.23 -9.92 -23.71
CA LEU A 50 0.69 -11.24 -23.36
C LEU A 50 0.72 -12.20 -24.55
N ASP A 51 0.46 -11.69 -25.76
CA ASP A 51 0.52 -12.45 -27.01
C ASP A 51 1.94 -12.99 -27.31
N HIS A 52 2.98 -12.37 -26.75
CA HIS A 52 4.36 -12.86 -26.86
C HIS A 52 4.60 -14.22 -26.18
N PHE A 53 3.70 -14.65 -25.28
CA PHE A 53 3.76 -15.96 -24.62
C PHE A 53 3.05 -17.08 -25.40
N HIS A 54 2.42 -16.76 -26.54
CA HIS A 54 1.99 -17.79 -27.49
C HIS A 54 3.24 -18.45 -28.07
N SER A 55 3.70 -19.50 -27.41
CA SER A 55 4.68 -20.43 -27.98
C SER A 55 4.19 -20.83 -29.37
N LYS A 56 5.08 -20.70 -30.37
CA LYS A 56 4.89 -21.21 -31.74
C LYS A 56 4.65 -22.72 -31.69
N THR A 57 3.44 -23.14 -31.37
CA THR A 57 2.96 -24.50 -31.58
C THR A 57 2.17 -24.49 -32.87
N SER A 58 2.88 -24.17 -33.96
CA SER A 58 2.47 -24.53 -35.30
C SER A 58 2.95 -25.96 -35.55
N GLU A 59 2.33 -26.92 -34.88
CA GLU A 59 2.23 -28.27 -35.44
C GLU A 59 0.81 -28.42 -35.93
N THR A 60 0.65 -28.42 -37.25
CA THR A 60 -0.54 -28.88 -37.94
C THR A 60 -1.04 -30.14 -37.23
N PRO A 61 -2.30 -30.21 -36.77
CA PRO A 61 -2.78 -31.40 -36.10
C PRO A 61 -2.60 -32.55 -37.08
N ALA A 62 -1.74 -33.51 -36.74
CA ALA A 62 -1.65 -34.75 -37.49
C ALA A 62 -3.08 -35.30 -37.54
N SER A 63 -3.64 -35.39 -38.74
CA SER A 63 -5.00 -35.88 -38.97
C SER A 63 -5.01 -37.37 -38.60
N HIS A 64 -5.14 -37.66 -37.32
CA HIS A 64 -5.27 -39.01 -36.82
C HIS A 64 -6.62 -39.56 -37.29
N PRO A 65 -6.66 -40.78 -37.84
CA PRO A 65 -7.92 -41.40 -38.22
C PRO A 65 -8.84 -41.50 -37.00
N ALA A 66 -10.11 -41.13 -37.18
CA ALA A 66 -11.10 -41.19 -36.12
C ALA A 66 -11.20 -42.64 -35.60
N ILE A 67 -10.96 -42.83 -34.30
CA ILE A 67 -11.04 -44.15 -33.66
C ILE A 67 -12.52 -44.52 -33.53
N SER A 68 -12.89 -45.72 -33.97
CA SER A 68 -14.25 -46.22 -33.81
C SER A 68 -14.66 -46.26 -32.33
N PRO A 69 -15.89 -45.89 -31.96
CA PRO A 69 -16.38 -45.96 -30.58
C PRO A 69 -16.22 -47.35 -29.94
N VAL A 70 -16.25 -48.42 -30.73
CA VAL A 70 -16.04 -49.79 -30.27
C VAL A 70 -14.56 -50.03 -29.92
N GLN A 71 -13.62 -49.53 -30.72
CA GLN A 71 -12.19 -49.61 -30.45
C GLN A 71 -11.77 -48.73 -29.28
N ALA A 72 -12.38 -47.56 -29.12
CA ALA A 72 -12.15 -46.69 -27.96
C ALA A 72 -12.53 -47.41 -26.66
N ARG A 73 -13.70 -48.07 -26.60
CA ARG A 73 -14.15 -48.81 -25.40
C ARG A 73 -13.19 -49.91 -24.99
N VAL A 74 -12.64 -50.67 -25.95
CA VAL A 74 -11.64 -51.72 -25.69
C VAL A 74 -10.31 -51.11 -25.25
N ALA A 75 -9.91 -50.01 -25.87
CA ALA A 75 -8.70 -49.26 -25.54
C ALA A 75 -8.84 -48.39 -24.28
N PHE A 76 -9.87 -48.59 -23.46
CA PHE A 76 -9.94 -48.10 -22.06
C PHE A 76 -10.03 -49.25 -21.05
N VAL A 77 -9.84 -50.50 -21.49
CA VAL A 77 -9.74 -51.68 -20.63
C VAL A 77 -8.25 -51.98 -20.36
N GLY A 78 -7.86 -52.02 -19.09
CA GLY A 78 -6.47 -52.26 -18.67
C GLY A 78 -5.55 -51.03 -18.81
N GLU A 79 -4.27 -51.18 -18.46
CA GLU A 79 -3.28 -50.11 -18.56
C GLU A 79 -2.77 -49.99 -20.01
N ASN A 80 -3.48 -49.18 -20.81
CA ASN A 80 -3.21 -48.96 -22.23
C ASN A 80 -2.84 -47.50 -22.51
N THR A 81 -2.30 -47.22 -23.70
CA THR A 81 -1.81 -45.90 -24.09
C THR A 81 -2.88 -44.80 -24.03
N LEU A 82 -4.15 -45.11 -24.35
CA LEU A 82 -5.22 -44.13 -24.29
C LEU A 82 -5.60 -43.77 -22.85
N TRP A 83 -5.65 -44.75 -21.94
CA TRP A 83 -5.88 -44.49 -20.52
C TRP A 83 -4.82 -43.55 -19.94
N ARG A 84 -3.53 -43.83 -20.19
CA ARG A 84 -2.42 -42.95 -19.75
C ARG A 84 -2.51 -41.54 -20.34
N ASN A 85 -2.91 -41.40 -21.60
CA ASN A 85 -3.13 -40.09 -22.22
C ASN A 85 -4.25 -39.30 -21.54
N CYS A 86 -5.33 -39.99 -21.14
CA CYS A 86 -6.46 -39.35 -20.46
C CYS A 86 -6.08 -38.91 -19.05
N GLU A 87 -5.38 -39.77 -18.32
CA GLU A 87 -4.82 -39.42 -17.01
C GLU A 87 -3.88 -38.21 -17.10
N THR A 88 -3.01 -38.16 -18.12
CA THR A 88 -2.13 -37.02 -18.37
C THR A 88 -2.92 -35.75 -18.66
N LEU A 89 -3.99 -35.84 -19.46
CA LEU A 89 -4.84 -34.69 -19.79
C LEU A 89 -5.59 -34.18 -18.54
N VAL A 90 -6.15 -35.07 -17.73
CA VAL A 90 -6.80 -34.71 -16.47
C VAL A 90 -5.81 -34.04 -15.52
N ASN A 91 -4.60 -34.58 -15.38
CA ASN A 91 -3.55 -33.98 -14.55
C ASN A 91 -3.16 -32.58 -15.03
N ARG A 92 -3.02 -32.38 -16.35
CA ARG A 92 -2.80 -31.05 -16.94
C ARG A 92 -3.95 -30.10 -16.64
N MET A 93 -5.19 -30.59 -16.76
CA MET A 93 -6.39 -29.80 -16.48
C MET A 93 -6.45 -29.33 -15.02
N CYS A 94 -6.23 -30.23 -14.07
CA CYS A 94 -6.20 -29.90 -12.64
C CYS A 94 -5.13 -28.86 -12.31
N ARG A 95 -3.95 -28.95 -12.94
CA ARG A 95 -2.89 -27.94 -12.79
C ARG A 95 -3.32 -26.59 -13.36
N LEU A 96 -3.94 -26.56 -14.54
CA LEU A 96 -4.44 -25.33 -15.15
C LEU A 96 -5.50 -24.66 -14.29
N GLU A 97 -6.45 -25.42 -13.76
CA GLU A 97 -7.46 -24.89 -12.83
C GLU A 97 -6.81 -24.28 -11.58
N SER A 98 -5.84 -24.97 -10.98
CA SER A 98 -5.11 -24.46 -9.82
C SER A 98 -4.39 -23.14 -10.11
N VAL A 99 -3.74 -23.05 -11.28
CA VAL A 99 -3.10 -21.82 -11.75
C VAL A 99 -4.12 -20.70 -11.95
N VAL A 100 -5.25 -20.98 -12.60
CA VAL A 100 -6.33 -19.99 -12.82
C VAL A 100 -6.87 -19.48 -11.48
N GLN A 101 -7.12 -20.36 -10.51
CA GLN A 101 -7.59 -19.93 -9.19
C GLN A 101 -6.55 -19.07 -8.46
N THR A 102 -5.27 -19.43 -8.55
CA THR A 102 -4.18 -18.64 -7.98
C THR A 102 -4.09 -17.26 -8.63
N LEU A 103 -4.21 -17.20 -9.97
CA LEU A 103 -4.20 -15.94 -10.71
C LEU A 103 -5.39 -15.05 -10.34
N LYS A 104 -6.59 -15.60 -10.19
CA LYS A 104 -7.77 -14.87 -9.68
C LYS A 104 -7.50 -14.21 -8.34
N LEU A 105 -6.93 -14.95 -7.40
CA LEU A 105 -6.57 -14.41 -6.08
C LEU A 105 -5.53 -13.30 -6.17
N ASN A 106 -4.51 -13.48 -7.02
CA ASN A 106 -3.47 -12.48 -7.19
C ASN A 106 -4.01 -11.18 -7.82
N ILE A 107 -4.85 -11.28 -8.85
CA ILE A 107 -5.51 -10.11 -9.46
C ILE A 107 -6.37 -9.38 -8.43
N PHE A 108 -7.19 -10.10 -7.66
CA PHE A 108 -8.01 -9.49 -6.61
C PHE A 108 -7.16 -8.74 -5.58
N ARG A 109 -6.03 -9.33 -5.16
CA ARG A 109 -5.08 -8.68 -4.24
C ARG A 109 -4.49 -7.42 -4.84
N LEU A 110 -4.06 -7.46 -6.10
CA LEU A 110 -3.50 -6.30 -6.81
C LEU A 110 -4.54 -5.19 -6.99
N GLN A 111 -5.78 -5.53 -7.32
CA GLN A 111 -6.90 -4.57 -7.39
C GLN A 111 -7.14 -3.91 -6.04
N THR A 112 -7.20 -4.71 -4.96
CA THR A 112 -7.38 -4.20 -3.60
C THR A 112 -6.24 -3.26 -3.20
N GLU A 113 -4.99 -3.62 -3.49
CA GLU A 113 -3.82 -2.78 -3.22
C GLU A 113 -3.89 -1.46 -4.00
N LYS A 114 -4.25 -1.51 -5.29
CA LYS A 114 -4.46 -0.33 -6.14
C LYS A 114 -5.54 0.60 -5.58
N GLU A 115 -6.62 0.07 -5.02
CA GLU A 115 -7.71 0.88 -4.44
C GLU A 115 -7.37 1.44 -3.04
N MET A 116 -6.57 0.72 -2.26
CA MET A 116 -6.15 1.15 -0.93
C MET A 116 -5.04 2.20 -0.97
N ASN A 117 -4.14 2.14 -1.95
CA ASN A 117 -3.06 3.10 -2.12
C ASN A 117 -3.52 4.57 -2.21
N PRO A 118 -4.50 4.98 -3.05
CA PRO A 118 -4.94 6.37 -3.13
C PRO A 118 -5.66 6.84 -1.86
N LYS A 119 -6.42 5.96 -1.18
CA LYS A 119 -7.06 6.29 0.10
C LYS A 119 -6.01 6.55 1.18
N HIS A 120 -4.97 5.71 1.22
CA HIS A 120 -3.86 5.87 2.14
C HIS A 120 -3.05 7.14 1.84
N ALA A 121 -2.76 7.41 0.57
CA ALA A 121 -2.08 8.62 0.14
C ALA A 121 -2.86 9.90 0.51
N ALA A 122 -4.17 9.94 0.27
CA ALA A 122 -5.03 11.06 0.65
C ALA A 122 -5.07 11.27 2.18
N GLN A 123 -5.13 10.18 2.95
CA GLN A 123 -5.08 10.27 4.41
C GLN A 123 -3.73 10.82 4.91
N LEU A 124 -2.63 10.41 4.28
CA LEU A 124 -1.29 10.90 4.62
C LEU A 124 -1.14 12.38 4.27
N GLU A 125 -1.63 12.81 3.11
CA GLU A 125 -1.67 14.21 2.69
C GLU A 125 -2.47 15.07 3.67
N GLN A 126 -3.65 14.60 4.09
CA GLN A 126 -4.46 15.29 5.09
C GLN A 126 -3.72 15.45 6.44
N ARG A 127 -3.03 14.39 6.90
CA ARG A 127 -2.23 14.46 8.13
C ARG A 127 -1.05 15.42 8.00
N LEU A 128 -0.39 15.45 6.86
CA LEU A 128 0.71 16.37 6.59
C LEU A 128 0.21 17.82 6.61
N ASN A 129 -0.93 18.09 5.99
CA ASN A 129 -1.54 19.42 6.00
C ASN A 129 -1.92 19.87 7.42
N ALA A 130 -2.43 18.96 8.26
CA ALA A 130 -2.73 19.27 9.66
C ALA A 130 -1.46 19.65 10.46
N ILE A 131 -0.39 18.85 10.33
CA ILE A 131 0.90 19.13 10.98
C ILE A 131 1.47 20.47 10.48
N HIS A 132 1.34 20.76 9.19
CA HIS A 132 1.83 22.01 8.62
C HIS A 132 1.09 23.24 9.18
N GLU A 133 -0.23 23.16 9.33
CA GLU A 133 -1.04 24.22 9.92
C GLU A 133 -0.70 24.44 11.40
N GLU A 134 -0.56 23.35 12.18
CA GLU A 134 -0.13 23.41 13.58
C GLU A 134 1.23 24.11 13.72
N HIS A 135 2.21 23.69 12.91
CA HIS A 135 3.54 24.30 12.90
C HIS A 135 3.50 25.80 12.53
N LEU A 136 2.65 26.19 11.57
CA LEU A 136 2.49 27.60 11.19
C LEU A 136 1.91 28.43 12.34
N GLN A 137 0.95 27.87 13.08
CA GLN A 137 0.36 28.53 14.26
C GLN A 137 1.37 28.66 15.40
N GLU A 138 2.13 27.60 15.69
CA GLU A 138 3.21 27.63 16.69
C GLU A 138 4.26 28.68 16.34
N MET A 139 4.69 28.73 15.08
CA MET A 139 5.67 29.71 14.62
C MET A 139 5.15 31.15 14.77
N LYS A 140 3.85 31.38 14.51
CA LYS A 140 3.21 32.68 14.74
C LYS A 140 3.20 33.06 16.22
N ILE A 141 2.91 32.11 17.12
CA ILE A 141 2.94 32.34 18.57
C ILE A 141 4.36 32.71 19.01
N VAL A 142 5.35 31.92 18.61
CA VAL A 142 6.77 32.16 18.95
C VAL A 142 7.23 33.52 18.43
N GLN A 143 6.84 33.91 17.22
CA GLN A 143 7.16 35.23 16.67
C GLN A 143 6.56 36.37 17.50
N GLN A 144 5.31 36.22 17.96
CA GLN A 144 4.65 37.21 18.81
C GLN A 144 5.31 37.30 20.19
N GLU A 145 5.68 36.17 20.79
CA GLU A 145 6.40 36.14 22.07
C GLU A 145 7.78 36.78 21.95
N ALA A 146 8.51 36.50 20.88
CA ALA A 146 9.79 37.14 20.60
C ALA A 146 9.66 38.66 20.49
N MET A 147 8.59 39.16 19.86
CA MET A 147 8.33 40.60 19.75
C MET A 147 8.02 41.21 21.13
N LYS A 148 7.18 40.56 21.94
CA LYS A 148 6.87 41.01 23.31
C LYS A 148 8.11 41.05 24.19
N LEU A 149 8.96 40.02 24.13
CA LEU A 149 10.21 39.96 24.89
C LEU A 149 11.18 41.06 24.49
N ARG A 150 11.32 41.35 23.19
CA ARG A 150 12.14 42.47 22.71
C ARG A 150 11.64 43.81 23.25
N GLN A 151 10.33 44.03 23.24
CA GLN A 151 9.74 45.24 23.81
C GLN A 151 10.05 45.34 25.31
N HIS A 152 9.82 44.26 26.06
CA HIS A 152 10.11 44.24 27.49
C HIS A 152 11.57 44.52 27.81
N LEU A 153 12.51 43.97 27.04
CA LEU A 153 13.94 44.26 27.20
C LEU A 153 14.27 45.72 26.92
N SER A 154 13.64 46.33 25.92
CA SER A 154 13.80 47.76 25.63
C SER A 154 13.32 48.61 26.80
N ASP A 155 12.12 48.32 27.32
CA ASP A 155 11.51 49.07 28.42
C ASP A 155 12.35 48.95 29.71
N MET A 156 12.85 47.75 30.02
CA MET A 156 13.74 47.49 31.15
C MET A 156 15.07 48.22 31.02
N LYS A 157 15.65 48.25 29.81
CA LYS A 157 16.88 48.99 29.57
C LYS A 157 16.69 50.50 29.76
N GLU A 158 15.57 51.05 29.29
CA GLU A 158 15.25 52.47 29.51
C GLU A 158 15.06 52.78 31.00
N ALA A 159 14.36 51.90 31.73
CA ALA A 159 14.19 52.05 33.17
C ALA A 159 15.51 51.95 33.94
N GLU A 160 16.40 51.04 33.54
CA GLU A 160 17.75 50.88 34.10
C GLU A 160 18.58 52.15 33.90
N GLU A 161 18.60 52.71 32.69
CA GLU A 161 19.36 53.94 32.40
C GLU A 161 18.83 55.14 33.21
N LYS A 162 17.49 55.30 33.31
CA LYS A 162 16.89 56.33 34.18
C LYS A 162 17.29 56.17 35.64
N ALA A 163 17.30 54.93 36.15
CA ALA A 163 17.71 54.64 37.51
C ALA A 163 19.20 54.96 37.74
N LYS A 164 20.08 54.65 36.77
CA LYS A 164 21.51 55.01 36.83
C LYS A 164 21.71 56.52 36.86
N GLU A 165 21.02 57.26 35.99
CA GLU A 165 21.07 58.72 35.96
C GLU A 165 20.64 59.32 37.31
N GLU A 166 19.57 58.78 37.91
CA GLU A 166 19.09 59.23 39.22
C GLU A 166 20.09 58.92 40.35
N VAL A 167 20.67 57.72 40.37
CA VAL A 167 21.74 57.38 41.34
C VAL A 167 22.91 58.34 41.22
N GLN A 168 23.35 58.64 40.00
CA GLN A 168 24.47 59.56 39.77
C GLN A 168 24.14 60.99 40.20
N ARG A 169 22.92 61.45 39.92
CA ARG A 169 22.41 62.75 40.40
C ARG A 169 22.38 62.83 41.93
N LEU A 170 21.92 61.77 42.60
CA LEU A 170 21.87 61.72 44.06
C LEU A 170 23.29 61.64 44.67
N SER A 171 24.20 60.88 44.06
CA SER A 171 25.60 60.78 44.50
C SER A 171 26.32 62.12 44.44
N THR A 172 26.20 62.84 43.32
CA THR A 172 26.81 64.18 43.17
C THR A 172 26.23 65.19 44.16
N ALA A 173 24.91 65.17 44.40
CA ALA A 173 24.28 66.02 45.41
C ALA A 173 24.77 65.70 46.84
N LEU A 174 24.96 64.42 47.16
CA LEU A 174 25.49 63.98 48.44
C LEU A 174 26.95 64.42 48.63
N GLU A 175 27.80 64.30 47.61
CA GLU A 175 29.18 64.78 47.61
C GLU A 175 29.25 66.28 47.88
N ILE A 176 28.47 67.09 47.15
CA ILE A 176 28.42 68.55 47.33
C ILE A 176 27.97 68.91 48.76
N THR A 177 26.92 68.25 49.26
CA THR A 177 26.39 68.50 50.61
C THR A 177 27.42 68.16 51.67
N THR A 178 28.13 67.05 51.51
CA THR A 178 29.17 66.60 52.44
C THR A 178 30.36 67.55 52.42
N ALA A 179 30.84 67.95 51.24
CA ALA A 179 31.93 68.91 51.09
C ALA A 179 31.58 70.27 51.71
N SER A 180 30.38 70.79 51.46
CA SER A 180 29.90 72.05 52.05
C SER A 180 29.81 71.98 53.58
N LYS A 181 29.38 70.83 54.12
CA LYS A 181 29.30 70.61 55.57
C LYS A 181 30.69 70.60 56.21
N VAL A 182 31.67 69.90 55.60
CA VAL A 182 33.07 69.87 56.07
C VAL A 182 33.71 71.27 56.00
N GLN A 183 33.46 72.03 54.93
CA GLN A 183 33.96 73.39 54.79
C GLN A 183 33.40 74.34 55.85
N LYS A 184 32.12 74.21 56.21
CA LYS A 184 31.54 74.94 57.36
C LYS A 184 32.27 74.58 58.65
N PHE A 185 32.50 73.30 58.95
CA PHE A 185 33.22 72.89 60.16
C PHE A 185 34.67 73.39 60.21
N MET A 186 35.33 73.55 59.06
CA MET A 186 36.72 74.03 58.97
C MET A 186 36.86 75.56 59.13
N VAL A 187 35.77 76.32 59.00
CA VAL A 187 35.73 77.78 59.21
C VAL A 187 35.43 78.15 60.68
N PHE A 188 34.97 77.19 61.48
CA PHE A 188 34.67 77.37 62.92
C PHE A 188 35.77 76.83 63.87
N LEU A 189 36.92 76.42 63.32
CA LEU A 189 38.15 76.04 64.04
C LEU A 189 39.23 77.08 63.75
#